data_AF-A0A942UJP7-F1
#
_entry.id   AF-A0A942UJP7-F1
#
_cell.length_a   1.000
_cell.length_b   1.000
_cell.length_c   1.000
_cell.angle_alpha   90.00
_cell.angle_beta   90.00
_cell.angle_gamma   90.00
#
_symmetry.space_group_name_H-M   'P 1'
#
loop_
_entity.id
_entity.type
_entity.pdbx_description
1 polymer ?
#
loop_
_entity_poly.entity_id
_entity_poly.type
_entity_poly.pdbx_seq_one_letter_code
_entity_poly.pdbx_strand_id
1 'polypeptide(L)'
;MENKKDRIDEIQEALNDFADFVGKRRKELGMTFEELATKTNLSPSYLFRLEKGYRGSSLKNQINILVGFNWPVEKILQYLQLIIEDHESLKRISD
;
A
#
# COMPACT_ATOMS: atom_id res chain seq x y z
N MET A 1 2.50 19.48 10.99
CA MET A 1 1.41 19.52 9.98
C MET A 1 1.99 18.95 8.71
N GLU A 2 1.54 17.78 8.28
CA GLU A 2 2.06 17.10 7.08
C GLU A 2 1.64 17.88 5.82
N ASN A 3 2.60 18.21 4.94
CA ASN A 3 2.35 19.02 3.75
C ASN A 3 1.44 18.27 2.76
N LYS A 4 0.63 19.00 1.98
CA LYS A 4 -0.21 18.42 0.92
C LYS A 4 0.62 17.75 -0.18
N LYS A 5 1.85 18.22 -0.42
CA LYS A 5 2.81 17.63 -1.36
C LYS A 5 3.29 16.25 -0.88
N ASP A 6 3.81 16.16 0.34
CA ASP A 6 4.31 14.92 0.94
C ASP A 6 3.23 13.81 0.99
N ARG A 7 1.96 14.20 1.17
CA ARG A 7 0.83 13.26 1.14
C ARG A 7 0.56 12.65 -0.24
N ILE A 8 0.78 13.41 -1.31
CA ILE A 8 0.60 12.94 -2.69
C ILE A 8 1.78 12.02 -3.08
N ASP A 9 3.00 12.37 -2.65
CA ASP A 9 4.20 11.60 -2.98
C ASP A 9 4.11 10.16 -2.43
N GLU A 10 3.62 9.99 -1.21
CA GLU A 10 3.49 8.65 -0.61
C GLU A 10 2.40 7.78 -1.24
N ILE A 11 1.28 8.37 -1.68
CA ILE A 11 0.24 7.63 -2.42
C ILE A 11 0.81 7.15 -3.75
N GLN A 12 1.56 8.00 -4.45
CA GLN A 12 2.20 7.65 -5.71
C GLN A 12 3.26 6.56 -5.52
N GLU A 13 4.06 6.61 -4.46
CA GLU A 13 4.99 5.52 -4.13
C GLU A 13 4.28 4.18 -3.94
N ALA A 14 3.18 4.16 -3.18
CA ALA A 14 2.38 2.96 -2.97
C ALA A 14 1.75 2.42 -4.27
N LEU A 15 1.35 3.30 -5.20
CA LEU A 15 0.79 2.91 -6.50
C LEU A 15 1.85 2.34 -7.44
N ASN A 16 3.05 2.91 -7.46
CA ASN A 16 4.11 2.53 -8.38
C ASN A 16 4.69 1.14 -8.06
N ASP A 17 5.02 0.90 -6.79
CA ASP A 17 5.49 -0.41 -6.32
C ASP A 17 5.04 -0.64 -4.88
N PHE A 18 3.89 -1.30 -4.74
CA PHE A 18 3.32 -1.58 -3.43
C PHE A 18 4.24 -2.46 -2.56
N ALA A 19 4.98 -3.39 -3.15
CA ALA A 19 5.84 -4.30 -2.37
C ALA A 19 7.05 -3.55 -1.79
N ASP A 20 7.69 -2.72 -2.61
CA ASP A 20 8.80 -1.87 -2.18
C ASP A 20 8.34 -0.82 -1.16
N PHE A 21 7.20 -0.17 -1.40
CA PHE A 21 6.57 0.76 -0.46
C PHE A 21 6.38 0.13 0.92
N VAL A 22 5.78 -1.07 0.99
CA VAL A 22 5.58 -1.78 2.28
C VAL A 22 6.91 -2.05 2.97
N GLY A 23 7.92 -2.50 2.23
CA GLY A 23 9.24 -2.81 2.78
C GLY A 23 9.97 -1.57 3.31
N LYS A 24 9.90 -0.44 2.60
CA LYS A 24 10.45 0.85 3.06
C LYS A 24 9.74 1.32 4.32
N ARG A 25 8.40 1.41 4.27
CA ARG A 25 7.61 1.93 5.39
C ARG A 25 7.75 1.09 6.66
N ARG A 26 7.76 -0.24 6.54
CA ARG A 26 7.99 -1.13 7.69
C ARG A 26 9.34 -0.85 8.36
N LYS A 27 10.41 -0.68 7.57
CA LYS A 27 11.76 -0.40 8.08
C LYS A 27 11.88 1.00 8.69
N GLU A 28 11.27 2.01 8.07
CA GLU A 28 11.20 3.38 8.61
C GLU A 28 10.53 3.43 9.98
N LEU A 29 9.48 2.63 10.16
CA LEU A 29 8.76 2.50 11.42
C LEU A 29 9.44 1.54 12.42
N GLY A 30 10.59 0.95 12.07
CA GLY A 30 11.31 0.01 12.92
C GLY A 30 10.54 -1.29 13.22
N MET A 31 9.55 -1.64 12.39
CA MET A 31 8.66 -2.78 12.65
C MET A 31 9.28 -4.11 12.21
N THR A 32 9.10 -5.13 13.02
CA THR A 32 9.28 -6.55 12.65
C THR A 32 8.15 -7.04 11.75
N PHE A 33 8.31 -8.21 11.13
CA PHE A 33 7.23 -8.81 10.35
C PHE A 33 6.07 -9.26 11.24
N GLU A 34 6.37 -9.68 12.46
CA GLU A 34 5.43 -10.08 13.49
C GLU A 34 4.56 -8.91 13.93
N GLU A 35 5.15 -7.74 14.17
CA GLU A 35 4.39 -6.54 14.54
C GLU A 35 3.48 -6.06 13.41
N LEU A 36 3.97 -6.05 12.17
CA LEU A 36 3.15 -5.69 11.02
C LEU A 36 2.05 -6.73 10.78
N ALA A 37 2.32 -8.01 10.98
CA ALA A 37 1.33 -9.08 10.89
C ALA A 37 0.16 -8.85 11.88
N THR A 38 0.47 -8.52 13.13
CA THR A 38 -0.54 -8.21 14.15
C THR A 38 -1.42 -7.02 13.74
N LYS A 39 -0.85 -6.01 13.09
CA LYS A 39 -1.57 -4.80 12.67
C LYS A 39 -2.45 -5.00 11.43
N THR A 40 -2.12 -5.97 10.58
CA THR A 40 -2.70 -6.13 9.24
C THR A 40 -3.58 -7.37 9.10
N ASN A 41 -3.62 -8.23 10.13
CA ASN A 41 -4.26 -9.54 10.07
C ASN A 41 -3.75 -10.40 8.91
N LEU A 42 -2.44 -10.30 8.63
CA LEU A 42 -1.71 -11.09 7.64
C LEU A 42 -0.62 -11.90 8.35
N SER A 43 -0.15 -12.99 7.75
CA SER A 43 0.95 -13.75 8.36
C SER A 43 2.31 -13.07 8.12
N PRO A 44 3.29 -13.22 9.03
CA PRO A 44 4.65 -12.72 8.81
C PRO A 44 5.27 -13.26 7.51
N SER A 45 5.00 -14.54 7.20
CA SER A 45 5.44 -15.19 5.95
C SER A 45 4.82 -14.55 4.70
N TYR A 46 3.55 -14.13 4.76
CA TYR A 46 2.91 -13.40 3.67
C TYR A 46 3.61 -12.07 3.43
N LEU A 47 3.85 -11.29 4.49
CA LEU A 47 4.50 -9.98 4.41
C LEU A 47 5.95 -10.08 3.91
N PHE A 48 6.71 -11.08 4.39
CA PHE A 48 8.05 -11.37 3.88
C PHE A 48 8.03 -11.67 2.39
N ARG A 49 7.14 -12.56 1.92
CA ARG A 49 7.05 -12.92 0.50
C ARG A 49 6.60 -11.75 -0.37
N LEU A 50 5.74 -10.89 0.16
CA LEU A 50 5.35 -9.64 -0.49
C LEU A 50 6.57 -8.74 -0.70
N GLU A 51 7.30 -8.40 0.36
CA GLU A 51 8.47 -7.51 0.29
C GLU A 51 9.62 -8.06 -0.58
N LYS A 52 9.69 -9.38 -0.77
CA LYS A 52 10.68 -10.02 -1.65
C LYS A 52 10.23 -10.13 -3.11
N GLY A 53 9.02 -9.68 -3.44
CA GLY A 53 8.45 -9.84 -4.78
C GLY A 53 8.06 -11.28 -5.12
N TYR A 54 8.12 -12.21 -4.17
CA TYR A 54 7.73 -13.61 -4.36
C TYR A 54 6.21 -13.81 -4.40
N ARG A 55 5.46 -12.75 -4.12
CA ARG A 55 3.99 -12.73 -4.14
C ARG A 55 3.46 -11.31 -4.31
N GLY A 56 2.46 -11.13 -5.16
CA GLY A 56 1.69 -9.88 -5.25
C GLY A 56 0.65 -9.71 -4.14
N SER A 57 0.12 -8.50 -3.99
CA SER A 57 -0.94 -8.21 -3.02
C SER A 57 -2.27 -7.95 -3.71
N SER A 58 -3.35 -8.54 -3.19
CA SER A 58 -4.71 -8.20 -3.61
C SER A 58 -5.09 -6.84 -3.04
N LEU A 59 -6.02 -6.11 -3.68
CA LEU A 59 -6.47 -4.80 -3.20
C LEU A 59 -6.95 -4.84 -1.73
N LYS A 60 -7.66 -5.90 -1.33
CA LYS A 60 -8.06 -6.14 0.07
C LYS A 60 -6.86 -6.17 1.02
N ASN A 61 -5.82 -6.91 0.66
CA ASN A 61 -4.63 -7.02 1.49
C ASN A 61 -3.80 -5.73 1.47
N GLN A 62 -3.79 -5.00 0.36
CA GLN A 62 -3.19 -3.66 0.30
C GLN A 62 -3.89 -2.73 1.29
N ILE A 63 -5.22 -2.68 1.30
CA ILE A 63 -6.00 -1.89 2.26
C ILE A 63 -5.69 -2.29 3.70
N ASN A 64 -5.67 -3.59 4.02
CA ASN A 64 -5.30 -4.08 5.35
C ASN A 64 -3.91 -3.57 5.78
N ILE A 65 -2.94 -3.53 4.86
CA ILE A 65 -1.60 -3.05 5.14
C ILE A 65 -1.58 -1.53 5.36
N LEU A 66 -2.25 -0.75 4.51
CA LEU A 66 -2.35 0.70 4.67
C LEU A 66 -3.02 1.07 6.00
N VAL A 67 -4.09 0.35 6.38
CA VAL A 67 -4.72 0.48 7.71
C VAL A 67 -3.75 0.11 8.82
N GLY A 68 -2.97 -0.97 8.68
CA GLY A 68 -1.96 -1.38 9.66
C GLY A 68 -0.82 -0.36 9.83
N PHE A 69 -0.53 0.44 8.80
CA PHE A 69 0.35 1.61 8.88
C PHE A 69 -0.34 2.87 9.41
N ASN A 70 -1.59 2.76 9.87
CA ASN A 70 -2.41 3.87 10.36
C ASN A 70 -2.59 5.00 9.34
N TRP A 71 -2.72 4.67 8.04
CA TRP A 71 -3.09 5.69 7.06
C TRP A 71 -4.47 6.28 7.39
N PRO A 72 -4.64 7.62 7.28
CA PRO A 72 -5.95 8.24 7.37
C PRO A 72 -6.92 7.67 6.32
N VAL A 73 -8.19 7.52 6.69
CA VAL A 73 -9.23 6.96 5.79
C VAL A 73 -9.30 7.75 4.50
N GLU A 74 -9.20 9.08 4.57
CA GLU A 74 -9.24 9.96 3.41
C GLU A 74 -8.09 9.71 2.44
N LYS A 75 -6.92 9.28 2.96
CA LYS A 75 -5.75 8.92 2.15
C LYS A 75 -5.94 7.58 1.46
N ILE A 76 -6.52 6.61 2.16
CA ILE A 76 -6.88 5.30 1.59
C ILE A 76 -7.93 5.47 0.49
N LEU A 77 -8.94 6.33 0.70
CA LEU A 77 -9.94 6.62 -0.33
C LEU A 77 -9.32 7.25 -1.59
N GLN A 78 -8.36 8.19 -1.43
CA GLN A 78 -7.62 8.76 -2.56
C GLN A 78 -6.80 7.70 -3.32
N TYR A 79 -6.14 6.80 -2.60
CA TYR A 79 -5.42 5.67 -3.20
C TYR A 79 -6.36 4.80 -4.05
N LEU A 80 -7.54 4.46 -3.52
CA LEU A 80 -8.54 3.66 -4.25
C LEU A 80 -9.11 4.39 -5.47
N GLN A 81 -9.36 5.69 -5.34
CA GLN A 81 -9.86 6.51 -6.44
C GLN A 81 -8.87 6.50 -7.62
N LEU A 82 -7.57 6.67 -7.35
CA LEU A 82 -6.54 6.65 -8.39
C LEU A 82 -6.43 5.29 -9.09
N ILE A 83 -6.56 4.18 -8.35
CA ILE A 83 -6.59 2.82 -8.95
C ILE A 83 -7.77 2.67 -9.92
N ILE A 84 -8.96 3.17 -9.52
CA ILE A 84 -10.16 3.09 -10.35
C ILE A 84 -10.00 3.95 -11.60
N GLU A 85 -9.48 5.17 -11.46
CA GLU A 85 -9.24 6.09 -12.58
C GLU A 85 -8.27 5.51 -13.61
N ASP A 86 -7.17 4.89 -13.15
CA ASP A 86 -6.21 4.20 -14.02
C ASP A 86 -6.89 3.05 -14.78
N HIS A 87 -7.65 2.19 -14.07
CA HIS A 87 -8.36 1.07 -14.70
C HIS A 87 -9.41 1.52 -15.72
N GLU A 88 -10.14 2.61 -15.45
CA GLU A 88 -11.08 3.19 -16.40
C GLU A 88 -10.37 3.80 -17.63
N SER A 89 -9.16 4.37 -17.44
CA SER A 89 -8.36 4.88 -18.56
C SER A 89 -7.92 3.75 -19.50
N LEU A 90 -7.56 2.58 -18.95
CA LEU A 90 -7.20 1.40 -19.73
C LEU A 90 -8.37 0.88 -20.57
N LYS A 91 -9.59 0.85 -20.00
CA LYS A 91 -10.80 0.45 -20.74
C LYS A 91 -11.05 1.34 -21.96
N ARG A 92 -10.90 2.66 -21.80
CA ARG A 92 -11.13 3.63 -22.88
C ARG A 92 -10.13 3.52 -24.04
N ILE A 93 -8.95 2.96 -23.81
CA ILE A 93 -7.94 2.74 -24.88
C ILE A 93 -8.26 1.46 -25.66
N SER A 94 -8.92 0.49 -25.03
CA SER A 94 -9.29 -0.79 -25.65
C SER A 94 -10.63 -0.78 -26.40
N ASP A 95 -11.44 0.27 -26.24
CA ASP A 95 -12.70 0.52 -26.97
C ASP A 95 -12.47 1.36 -28.24
#